data_AF-A0A2E0F416-F1
#
_entry.id   AF-A0A2E0F416-F1
#
_cell.length_a   1.000
_cell.length_b   1.000
_cell.length_c   1.000
_cell.angle_alpha   90.00
_cell.angle_beta   90.00
_cell.angle_gamma   90.00
#
_symmetry.space_group_name_H-M   'P 1'
#
loop_
_entity.id
_entity.type
_entity.pdbx_description
1 polymer ?
#
loop_
_entity_poly.entity_id
_entity_poly.type
_entity_poly.pdbx_seq_one_letter_code
_entity_poly.pdbx_strand_id
1 'polypeptide(L)' 'MIINSRVFGKSENKLIILHGFLGSLDNWITIAKKISDLGFEVHIVDQRNHG' A
#
# COMPACT_ATOMS: atom_id res chain seq x y z
N MET A 1 -16.56 3.59 -7.73
CA MET A 1 -16.22 2.36 -6.97
C MET A 1 -15.00 2.69 -6.11
N ILE A 2 -15.08 2.45 -4.81
CA ILE A 2 -13.98 2.72 -3.86
C ILE A 2 -13.37 1.36 -3.48
N ILE A 3 -12.04 1.24 -3.51
CA ILE A 3 -11.31 0.03 -3.10
C ILE A 3 -10.66 0.24 -1.73
N ASN A 4 -10.42 -0.85 -0.99
CA ASN A 4 -9.76 -0.77 0.30
C ASN A 4 -8.29 -0.35 0.13
N SER A 5 -7.83 0.59 0.97
CA SER A 5 -6.47 1.12 0.89
C SER A 5 -5.98 1.59 2.26
N ARG A 6 -4.67 1.52 2.48
CA ARG A 6 -4.00 2.18 3.61
C ARG A 6 -2.82 3.02 3.11
N VAL A 7 -2.61 4.15 3.76
CA VAL A 7 -1.57 5.12 3.40
C VAL A 7 -0.59 5.26 4.58
N PHE A 8 0.71 5.24 4.27
CA PHE A 8 1.79 5.41 5.25
C PHE A 8 2.70 6.57 4.84
N GLY A 9 3.09 7.39 5.81
CA GLY A 9 3.88 8.59 5.57
C GLY A 9 3.09 9.74 4.96
N LYS A 10 3.78 10.85 4.69
CA LYS A 10 3.27 12.01 3.96
C LYS A 10 4.43 12.64 3.20
N SER A 11 4.34 12.61 1.88
CA SER A 11 5.39 13.07 0.96
C SER A 11 4.81 13.34 -0.41
N GLU A 12 5.48 14.16 -1.21
CA GLU A 12 5.14 14.34 -2.63
C GLU A 12 5.49 13.09 -3.45
N ASN A 13 6.49 12.31 -3.01
CA ASN A 13 6.91 11.08 -3.65
C ASN A 13 5.95 9.94 -3.31
N LYS A 14 4.97 9.69 -4.19
CA LYS A 14 3.97 8.62 -4.00
C LYS A 14 4.49 7.28 -4.53
N LEU A 15 4.30 6.22 -3.76
CA LEU A 15 4.52 4.84 -4.19
C LEU A 15 3.25 4.03 -3.98
N ILE A 16 2.82 3.28 -4.99
CA ILE A 16 1.68 2.36 -4.89
C ILE A 16 2.21 0.92 -4.94
N ILE A 17 1.76 0.08 -4.02
CA ILE A 17 2.09 -1.35 -3.98
C ILE A 17 0.82 -2.16 -4.28
N LEU A 18 0.91 -3.01 -5.30
CA LEU A 18 -0.13 -3.97 -5.69
C LEU A 18 0.31 -5.37 -5.28
N HIS A 19 -0.55 -6.12 -4.59
CA HIS A 19 -0.29 -7.52 -4.27
C HIS A 19 -0.44 -8.43 -5.51
N GLY A 20 0.11 -9.65 -5.44
CA GLY A 20 -0.07 -10.67 -6.47
C GLY A 20 -1.30 -11.56 -6.24
N PHE A 21 -1.37 -12.68 -6.98
CA PHE A 21 -2.41 -13.71 -6.82
C PHE A 21 -2.46 -14.23 -5.38
N LEU A 22 -3.67 -14.34 -4.81
CA LEU A 22 -3.94 -14.73 -3.42
C LEU A 22 -3.32 -13.81 -2.34
N GLY A 23 -2.86 -12.61 -2.72
CA GLY A 23 -2.39 -11.60 -1.79
C GLY A 23 -3.49 -10.64 -1.32
N SER A 24 -3.16 -9.84 -0.31
CA SER A 24 -3.92 -8.68 0.16
C SER A 24 -2.99 -7.52 0.52
N LEU A 25 -3.55 -6.35 0.80
CA LEU A 25 -2.79 -5.19 1.26
C LEU A 25 -2.05 -5.48 2.58
N ASP A 26 -2.63 -6.32 3.44
CA ASP A 26 -2.06 -6.58 4.78
C ASP A 26 -0.67 -7.22 4.71
N ASN A 27 -0.39 -7.98 3.64
CA ASN A 27 0.93 -8.57 3.40
C ASN A 27 2.05 -7.51 3.29
N TRP A 28 1.70 -6.27 2.92
CA TRP A 28 2.65 -5.21 2.62
C TRP A 28 2.86 -4.19 3.74
N ILE A 29 2.15 -4.28 4.86
CA ILE A 29 2.19 -3.25 5.93
C ILE A 29 3.62 -2.99 6.43
N THR A 30 4.37 -4.04 6.74
CA THR A 30 5.73 -3.92 7.28
C THR A 30 6.68 -3.25 6.28
N ILE A 31 6.54 -3.58 5.00
CA ILE A 31 7.35 -3.00 3.92
C ILE A 31 6.93 -1.55 3.67
N ALA A 32 5.62 -1.27 3.64
CA ALA A 32 5.09 0.09 3.44
C ALA A 32 5.58 1.06 4.50
N LYS A 33 5.62 0.64 5.79
CA LYS A 33 6.19 1.45 6.88
C LYS A 33 7.67 1.76 6.64
N LYS A 34 8.49 0.74 6.38
CA LYS A 34 9.92 0.93 6.12
C LYS A 34 10.19 1.84 4.93
N ILE A 35 9.42 1.71 3.85
CA ILE A 35 9.57 2.59 2.68
C ILE A 35 9.08 4.00 2.98
N SER A 36 8.04 4.16 3.81
CA SER A 36 7.60 5.49 4.23
C SER A 36 8.66 6.21 5.06
N ASP A 37 9.44 5.49 5.87
CA ASP A 37 10.58 6.04 6.62
C ASP A 37 11.71 6.54 5.69
N LEU A 38 11.75 6.10 4.42
CA LEU A 38 12.67 6.57 3.39
C LEU A 38 12.17 7.83 2.65
N GLY A 39 11.06 8.43 3.10
CA GLY A 39 10.55 9.70 2.56
C GLY A 39 9.51 9.55 1.44
N PHE A 40 8.86 8.40 1.33
CA PHE A 40 7.73 8.18 0.41
C PHE A 40 6.38 8.24 1.15
N GLU A 41 5.33 8.62 0.43
CA GLU A 41 3.96 8.33 0.84
C GLU A 41 3.53 7.04 0.14
N VAL A 42 3.34 5.98 0.92
CA VAL A 42 3.13 4.64 0.39
C VAL A 42 1.67 4.25 0.51
N HIS A 43 1.07 3.90 -0.61
CA HIS A 43 -0.31 3.44 -0.75
C HIS A 43 -0.30 1.94 -0.99
N ILE A 44 -0.85 1.17 -0.06
CA ILE A 44 -1.14 -0.26 -0.25
C ILE A 44 -2.64 -0.42 -0.49
N VAL A 45 -3.02 -1.24 -1.46
CA VAL A 45 -4.42 -1.40 -1.88
C VAL A 45 -4.80 -2.86 -2.01
N ASP A 46 -6.06 -3.17 -1.72
CA ASP A 46 -6.65 -4.42 -2.17
C ASP A 46 -7.20 -4.23 -3.59
N GLN A 47 -6.82 -5.14 -4.48
CA GLN A 47 -7.38 -5.17 -5.83
C GLN A 47 -8.85 -5.58 -5.79
N ARG A 48 -9.58 -5.35 -6.89
CA ARG A 48 -11.00 -5.73 -6.97
C ARG A 48 -11.21 -7.19 -6.58
N ASN A 49 -12.23 -7.45 -5.78
CA ASN A 49 -12.59 -8.79 -5.28
C ASN A 49 -11.52 -9.44 -4.38
N HIS A 50 -10.59 -8.65 -3.84
CA HIS A 50 -9.66 -9.03 -2.79
C HIS A 50 -9.89 -8.09 -1.61
N GLY A 51 -9.68 -8.57 -0.38
CA GLY A 51 -10.03 -7.79 0.82
C GLY A 51 -11.53 -7.74 1.05
#